data_AF-A0A8H7I242-F1
#
_entry.id   AF-A0A8H7I242-F1
#
_cell.length_a   1.000
_cell.length_b   1.000
_cell.length_c   1.000
_cell.angle_alpha   90.00
_cell.angle_beta   90.00
_cell.angle_gamma   90.00
#
_symmetry.space_group_name_H-M   'P 1'
#
loop_
_entity.id
_entity.type
_entity.pdbx_description
1 polymer ?
#
loop_
_entity_poly.entity_id
_entity_poly.type
_entity_poly.pdbx_seq_one_letter_code
_entity_poly.pdbx_strand_id
1 'polypeptide(L)'
;MGLFTESEVYWIAVVMCSDRKLQWLCDNGCSEAEISQVFSMVAARFNSLHPSPPMLNTPATTEKTSDELDIEDEWLFSEKPSTTSGLQLGSIESYLRTEPISSEGLAKFAIDYLSAPASSVDVECAFSCGRLMNNHLQHQMSPETFCAKMALQSWFETPVLRDVDDVASLLEGNVLNCTPIDL
;
A
#
# COMPACT_ATOMS: atom_id res chain seq x y z
N MET A 1 35.97 17.36 -10.39
CA MET A 1 35.95 16.15 -9.52
C MET A 1 34.71 15.38 -9.91
N GLY A 2 34.84 14.10 -10.27
CA GLY A 2 33.69 13.33 -10.72
C GLY A 2 32.76 13.03 -9.55
N LEU A 3 31.49 13.37 -9.65
CA LEU A 3 30.44 13.14 -8.63
C LEU A 3 30.35 11.65 -8.18
N PHE A 4 30.91 10.76 -8.99
CA PHE A 4 30.89 9.31 -8.82
C PHE A 4 32.20 8.70 -8.31
N THR A 5 33.26 9.50 -8.10
CA THR A 5 34.55 8.96 -7.65
C THR A 5 34.56 8.60 -6.17
N GLU A 6 33.60 9.09 -5.39
CA GLU A 6 33.56 8.88 -3.94
C GLU A 6 32.84 7.58 -3.54
N SER A 7 31.79 7.14 -4.26
CA SER A 7 31.12 5.85 -4.01
C SER A 7 30.14 5.46 -5.12
N GLU A 8 30.53 4.55 -6.01
CA GLU A 8 29.63 3.94 -7.01
C GLU A 8 28.45 3.22 -6.34
N VAL A 9 28.71 2.58 -5.20
CA VAL A 9 27.73 1.75 -4.47
C VAL A 9 26.55 2.60 -3.99
N TYR A 10 26.80 3.83 -3.55
CA TYR A 10 25.74 4.73 -3.12
C TYR A 10 24.77 5.04 -4.27
N TRP A 11 25.29 5.36 -5.45
CA TRP A 11 24.47 5.70 -6.62
C TRP A 11 23.72 4.49 -7.17
N ILE A 12 24.36 3.32 -7.17
CA ILE A 12 23.69 2.06 -7.50
C ILE A 12 22.52 1.83 -6.53
N ALA A 13 22.73 2.00 -5.22
CA ALA A 13 21.66 1.82 -4.23
C ALA A 13 20.48 2.78 -4.46
N VAL A 14 20.76 4.07 -4.69
CA VAL A 14 19.72 5.09 -4.93
C VAL A 14 18.88 4.76 -6.16
N VAL A 15 19.53 4.39 -7.26
CA VAL A 15 18.86 4.14 -8.54
C VAL A 15 18.16 2.77 -8.58
N MET A 16 18.62 1.82 -7.76
CA MET A 16 17.95 0.53 -7.59
C MET A 16 16.70 0.62 -6.71
N CYS A 17 16.52 1.68 -5.90
CA CYS A 17 15.28 1.90 -5.17
C CYS A 17 14.11 2.20 -6.13
N SER A 18 13.03 1.43 -5.99
CA SER A 18 11.81 1.56 -6.81
C SER A 18 11.20 2.95 -6.79
N ASP A 19 11.38 3.68 -5.70
CA ASP A 19 10.66 4.94 -5.42
C ASP A 19 11.44 6.17 -5.88
N ARG A 20 12.72 6.01 -6.25
CA ARG A 20 13.63 7.13 -6.59
C ARG A 20 14.17 6.99 -8.01
N LYS A 21 14.73 5.85 -8.39
CA LYS A 21 15.26 5.55 -9.74
C LYS A 21 16.02 6.75 -10.38
N LEU A 22 15.98 6.86 -11.71
CA LEU A 22 16.58 7.97 -12.46
C LEU A 22 15.74 9.25 -12.38
N GLN A 23 14.42 9.13 -12.21
CA GLN A 23 13.52 10.28 -12.15
C GLN A 23 13.85 11.20 -10.97
N TRP A 24 14.18 10.63 -9.81
CA TRP A 24 14.63 11.40 -8.65
C TRP A 24 15.91 12.21 -8.96
N LEU A 25 16.84 11.70 -9.76
CA LEU A 25 18.03 12.46 -10.16
C LEU A 25 17.67 13.65 -11.06
N CYS A 26 16.72 13.46 -11.98
CA CYS A 26 16.17 14.56 -12.78
C CYS A 26 15.57 15.65 -11.87
N ASP A 27 14.77 15.24 -10.89
CA ASP A 27 14.04 16.15 -10.00
C ASP A 27 14.97 16.87 -9.01
N ASN A 28 16.13 16.30 -8.69
CA ASN A 28 17.15 16.89 -7.81
C ASN A 28 18.20 17.74 -8.56
N GLY A 29 17.97 18.03 -9.84
CA GLY A 29 18.79 18.96 -10.62
C GLY A 29 20.10 18.37 -11.14
N CYS A 30 20.22 17.04 -11.23
CA CYS A 30 21.35 16.42 -11.93
C CYS A 30 21.27 16.70 -13.43
N SER A 31 22.42 16.93 -14.05
CA SER A 31 22.51 17.10 -15.50
C SER A 31 22.25 15.78 -16.24
N GLU A 32 21.76 15.86 -17.47
CA GLU A 32 21.51 14.68 -18.32
C GLU A 32 22.78 13.83 -18.53
N ALA A 33 23.95 14.48 -18.56
CA ALA A 33 25.24 13.82 -18.65
C ALA A 33 25.56 12.99 -17.40
N GLU A 34 25.24 13.49 -16.21
CA GLU A 34 25.42 12.77 -14.94
C GLU A 34 24.46 11.59 -14.83
N ILE A 35 23.21 11.77 -15.24
CA ILE A 35 22.21 10.70 -15.25
C ILE A 35 22.62 9.59 -16.22
N SER A 36 23.13 9.95 -17.40
CA SER A 36 23.66 9.00 -18.39
C SER A 36 24.89 8.25 -17.86
N GLN A 37 25.74 8.95 -17.10
CA GLN A 37 26.89 8.33 -16.44
C GLN A 37 26.45 7.30 -15.39
N VAL A 38 25.47 7.62 -14.55
CA VAL A 38 24.90 6.67 -13.57
C VAL A 38 24.26 5.48 -14.27
N PHE A 39 23.47 5.73 -15.31
CA PHE A 39 22.83 4.67 -16.09
C PHE A 39 23.86 3.69 -16.66
N SER A 40 24.89 4.21 -17.34
CA SER A 40 25.94 3.38 -17.92
C SER A 40 26.74 2.60 -16.87
N MET A 41 27.01 3.22 -15.71
CA MET A 41 27.68 2.56 -14.59
C MET A 41 26.87 1.39 -14.04
N VAL A 42 25.57 1.60 -13.78
CA VAL A 42 24.67 0.57 -13.25
C VAL A 42 24.52 -0.57 -14.27
N ALA A 43 24.29 -0.24 -15.55
CA ALA A 43 24.16 -1.23 -16.61
C ALA A 43 25.44 -2.06 -16.77
N ALA A 44 26.63 -1.42 -16.77
CA ALA A 44 27.91 -2.11 -16.87
C ALA A 44 28.16 -3.04 -15.67
N ARG A 45 27.86 -2.57 -14.45
CA ARG A 45 27.98 -3.38 -13.23
C ARG A 45 27.02 -4.57 -13.24
N PHE A 46 25.77 -4.35 -13.63
CA PHE A 46 24.77 -5.41 -13.73
C PHE A 46 25.19 -6.47 -14.75
N ASN A 47 25.59 -6.07 -15.96
CA ASN A 47 26.03 -7.00 -17.01
C ASN A 47 27.31 -7.76 -16.62
N SER A 48 28.19 -7.16 -15.80
CA SER A 48 29.37 -7.85 -15.26
C SER A 48 29.03 -8.93 -14.25
N LEU A 49 27.96 -8.77 -13.46
CA LEU A 49 27.55 -9.71 -12.42
C LEU A 49 26.54 -10.74 -12.93
N HIS A 50 25.74 -10.36 -13.93
CA HIS A 50 24.74 -11.19 -14.59
C HIS A 50 25.05 -11.26 -16.09
N PRO A 51 26.15 -11.90 -16.50
CA PRO A 51 26.41 -12.15 -17.91
C PRO A 51 25.23 -12.95 -18.46
N SER A 52 24.67 -12.50 -19.59
CA SER A 52 23.59 -13.23 -20.26
C SER A 52 24.05 -14.67 -20.50
N PRO A 53 23.23 -15.69 -20.17
CA PRO A 53 23.57 -17.06 -20.52
C PRO A 53 23.85 -17.13 -22.02
N PRO A 54 24.86 -17.89 -22.47
CA PRO A 54 25.12 -18.05 -23.89
C PRO A 54 23.83 -18.55 -24.54
N MET A 55 23.29 -17.78 -25.48
CA MET A 55 22.17 -18.19 -26.31
C MET A 55 22.50 -19.55 -26.89
N LEU A 56 21.77 -20.57 -26.44
CA LEU A 56 21.97 -21.97 -26.84
C LEU A 56 21.48 -22.12 -28.28
N ASN A 57 22.34 -21.78 -29.23
CA ASN A 57 22.12 -22.01 -30.65
C ASN A 57 22.41 -23.48 -30.98
N THR A 58 21.46 -24.39 -30.72
CA THR A 58 21.50 -25.76 -31.26
C THR A 58 20.06 -26.25 -31.53
N PRO A 59 19.78 -26.88 -32.69
CA PRO A 59 18.43 -26.98 -33.24
C PRO A 59 17.58 -28.06 -32.55
N ALA A 60 16.27 -27.91 -32.73
CA ALA A 60 15.21 -28.78 -32.25
C ALA A 60 15.60 -30.27 -32.10
N THR A 61 15.43 -30.80 -30.90
CA THR A 61 15.17 -32.24 -30.70
C THR A 61 14.15 -32.36 -29.57
N THR A 62 12.94 -32.73 -30.00
CA THR A 62 11.80 -33.14 -29.20
C THR A 62 12.19 -34.30 -28.30
N GLU A 63 12.21 -34.11 -26.98
CA GLU A 63 11.87 -35.17 -26.02
C GLU A 63 11.07 -34.58 -24.86
N LYS A 64 9.91 -35.20 -24.66
CA LYS A 64 8.85 -34.85 -23.72
C LYS A 64 9.06 -35.70 -22.49
N THR A 65 9.25 -35.12 -21.31
CA THR A 65 8.98 -35.80 -20.04
C THR A 65 8.52 -34.78 -19.01
N SER A 66 7.50 -35.20 -18.27
CA SER A 66 6.48 -34.45 -17.56
C SER A 66 6.86 -34.10 -16.12
N ASP A 67 6.02 -33.22 -15.56
CA ASP A 67 5.80 -32.95 -14.13
C ASP A 67 6.69 -31.86 -13.51
N GLU A 68 6.32 -30.60 -13.73
CA GLU A 68 6.59 -29.52 -12.80
C GLU A 68 5.34 -28.63 -12.68
N LEU A 69 4.92 -28.40 -11.44
CA LEU A 69 3.67 -27.76 -11.06
C LEU A 69 3.68 -26.28 -11.49
N ASP A 70 2.73 -25.89 -12.34
CA ASP A 70 2.35 -24.49 -12.58
C ASP A 70 1.84 -23.89 -11.28
N ILE A 71 2.75 -23.33 -10.49
CA ILE A 71 2.41 -22.32 -9.49
C ILE A 71 2.48 -21.00 -10.25
N GLU A 72 1.36 -20.61 -10.86
CA GLU A 72 1.20 -19.25 -11.35
C GLU A 72 1.22 -18.33 -10.12
N ASP A 73 2.29 -17.54 -10.00
CA ASP A 73 2.42 -16.48 -9.01
C ASP A 73 1.40 -15.36 -9.33
N GLU A 74 0.15 -15.60 -8.95
CA GLU A 74 -1.02 -14.72 -9.01
C GLU A 74 -0.94 -13.54 -8.02
N TRP A 75 0.25 -13.14 -7.58
CA TRP A 75 0.45 -12.21 -6.46
C TRP A 75 1.19 -10.90 -6.79
N LEU A 76 1.40 -10.56 -8.06
CA LEU A 76 2.10 -9.33 -8.42
C LEU A 76 1.23 -8.39 -9.27
N PHE A 77 0.61 -7.44 -8.58
CA PHE A 77 0.21 -6.11 -9.05
C PHE A 77 -0.73 -6.07 -10.26
N SER A 78 -2.03 -5.98 -9.96
CA SER A 78 -3.06 -5.51 -10.88
C SER A 78 -2.96 -4.00 -11.12
N GLU A 79 -1.82 -3.54 -11.63
CA GLU A 79 -1.71 -2.27 -12.34
C GLU A 79 -0.87 -2.56 -13.57
N LYS A 80 -1.53 -2.66 -14.73
CA LYS A 80 -0.83 -2.75 -16.02
C LYS A 80 -0.32 -1.35 -16.35
N PRO A 81 0.99 -1.04 -16.27
CA PRO A 81 1.49 0.13 -16.96
C PRO A 81 1.25 -0.09 -18.46
N SER A 82 0.65 0.92 -19.08
CA SER A 82 0.24 0.88 -20.48
C SER A 82 1.45 0.63 -21.38
N THR A 83 1.20 -0.18 -22.41
CA THR A 83 2.03 -0.46 -23.58
C THR A 83 2.98 0.67 -24.00
N THR A 84 4.27 0.33 -24.20
CA THR A 84 5.16 0.64 -25.37
C THR A 84 6.62 0.54 -24.88
N SER A 85 7.39 -0.51 -25.15
CA SER A 85 8.32 -0.63 -26.29
C SER A 85 9.11 -1.94 -26.11
N GLY A 86 9.37 -2.70 -27.17
CA GLY A 86 10.00 -4.03 -27.14
C GLY A 86 11.46 -4.10 -26.66
N LEU A 87 11.70 -3.79 -25.39
CA LEU A 87 12.88 -4.22 -24.65
C LEU A 87 12.52 -5.49 -23.86
N GLN A 88 13.44 -6.45 -23.87
CA GLN A 88 13.32 -7.72 -23.17
C GLN A 88 12.81 -7.50 -21.74
N LEU A 89 11.61 -8.00 -21.45
CA LEU A 89 11.00 -7.94 -20.12
C LEU A 89 11.99 -8.57 -19.13
N GLY A 90 12.48 -7.78 -18.17
CA GLY A 90 13.52 -8.19 -17.22
C GLY A 90 14.93 -7.61 -17.46
N SER A 91 15.14 -6.78 -18.47
CA SER A 91 16.42 -6.05 -18.61
C SER A 91 16.55 -4.91 -17.59
N ILE A 92 17.73 -4.77 -16.99
CA ILE A 92 18.06 -3.68 -16.06
C ILE A 92 17.79 -2.30 -16.68
N GLU A 93 18.04 -2.12 -17.96
CA GLU A 93 17.79 -0.86 -18.66
C GLU A 93 16.31 -0.49 -18.70
N SER A 94 15.44 -1.50 -18.82
CA SER A 94 13.99 -1.33 -18.80
C SER A 94 13.51 -0.91 -17.40
N TYR A 95 14.04 -1.56 -16.36
CA TYR A 95 13.73 -1.23 -14.96
C TYR A 95 14.08 0.22 -14.62
N LEU A 96 15.28 0.67 -15.02
CA LEU A 96 15.79 2.01 -14.75
C LEU A 96 15.01 3.13 -15.45
N ARG A 97 14.40 2.83 -16.61
CA ARG A 97 13.57 3.77 -17.38
C ARG A 97 12.10 3.76 -16.97
N THR A 98 11.67 2.75 -16.22
CA THR A 98 10.29 2.68 -15.73
C THR A 98 10.09 3.74 -14.66
N GLU A 99 8.89 4.35 -14.62
CA GLU A 99 8.51 5.31 -13.58
C GLU A 99 8.73 4.74 -12.17
N PRO A 100 9.07 5.60 -11.19
CA PRO A 100 9.16 5.17 -9.81
C PRO A 100 7.79 4.69 -9.33
N ILE A 101 7.77 3.60 -8.57
CA ILE A 101 6.53 3.07 -8.00
C ILE A 101 6.17 4.00 -6.84
N SER A 102 4.95 4.53 -6.84
CA SER A 102 4.46 5.29 -5.69
C SER A 102 4.27 4.33 -4.52
N SER A 103 4.93 4.62 -3.39
CA SER A 103 4.75 3.86 -2.15
C SER A 103 3.39 4.11 -1.50
N GLU A 104 2.48 4.87 -2.12
CA GLU A 104 1.13 5.13 -1.60
C GLU A 104 0.37 3.84 -1.29
N GLY A 105 0.46 2.82 -2.17
CA GLY A 105 -0.17 1.52 -1.95
C GLY A 105 0.40 0.80 -0.73
N LEU A 106 1.74 0.81 -0.57
CA LEU A 106 2.41 0.17 0.55
C LEU A 106 2.18 0.92 1.87
N ALA A 107 2.17 2.25 1.82
CA ALA A 107 1.89 3.10 2.98
C ALA A 107 0.45 2.87 3.47
N LYS A 108 -0.51 2.80 2.55
CA LYS A 108 -1.90 2.47 2.87
C LYS A 108 -2.02 1.08 3.49
N PHE A 109 -1.38 0.07 2.89
CA PHE A 109 -1.34 -1.29 3.45
C PHE A 109 -0.74 -1.31 4.87
N ALA A 110 0.37 -0.61 5.08
CA ALA A 110 1.01 -0.53 6.39
C ALA A 110 0.12 0.14 7.44
N ILE A 111 -0.59 1.21 7.06
CA ILE A 111 -1.57 1.87 7.95
C ILE A 111 -2.70 0.90 8.28
N ASP A 112 -3.30 0.26 7.27
CA ASP A 112 -4.40 -0.69 7.47
C ASP A 112 -3.97 -1.83 8.40
N TYR A 113 -2.79 -2.41 8.15
CA TYR A 113 -2.23 -3.52 8.95
C TYR A 113 -1.92 -3.11 10.40
N LEU A 114 -1.28 -1.96 10.60
CA LEU A 114 -0.91 -1.46 11.93
C LEU A 114 -2.10 -0.87 12.70
N SER A 115 -3.18 -0.50 12.02
CA SER A 115 -4.43 -0.04 12.65
C SER A 115 -5.28 -1.17 13.20
N ALA A 116 -5.05 -2.42 12.73
CA ALA A 116 -5.71 -3.58 13.28
C ALA A 116 -5.24 -3.80 14.73
N PRO A 117 -6.15 -3.83 15.72
CA PRO A 117 -5.77 -4.03 17.11
C PRO A 117 -5.09 -5.40 17.26
N ALA A 118 -3.95 -5.44 17.95
CA ALA A 118 -3.13 -6.64 18.10
C ALA A 118 -3.79 -7.73 18.97
N SER A 119 -4.93 -7.45 19.61
CA SER A 119 -5.59 -8.38 20.53
C SER A 119 -7.10 -8.25 20.50
N SER A 120 -7.82 -9.36 20.76
CA SER A 120 -9.27 -9.37 20.99
C SER A 120 -9.68 -8.67 22.29
N VAL A 121 -8.72 -8.20 23.08
CA VAL A 121 -8.94 -7.60 24.40
C VAL A 121 -9.75 -6.32 24.30
N ASP A 122 -9.57 -5.51 23.25
CA ASP A 122 -10.35 -4.26 23.10
C ASP A 122 -11.85 -4.54 22.91
N VAL A 123 -12.18 -5.58 22.14
CA VAL A 123 -13.56 -6.02 21.93
C VAL A 123 -14.13 -6.63 23.22
N GLU A 124 -13.37 -7.49 23.91
CA GLU A 124 -13.79 -8.08 25.18
C GLU A 124 -13.93 -7.03 26.31
N CYS A 125 -13.07 -6.02 26.33
CA CYS A 125 -13.14 -4.88 27.24
C CYS A 125 -14.40 -4.07 26.97
N ALA A 126 -14.72 -3.79 25.70
CA ALA A 126 -15.97 -3.13 25.33
C ALA A 126 -17.20 -3.93 25.81
N PHE A 127 -17.21 -5.26 25.68
CA PHE A 127 -18.32 -6.10 26.19
C PHE A 127 -18.38 -6.17 27.72
N SER A 128 -17.24 -6.23 28.40
CA SER A 128 -17.16 -6.26 29.87
C SER A 128 -17.59 -4.93 30.49
N CYS A 129 -17.10 -3.81 29.95
CA CYS A 129 -17.53 -2.47 30.34
C CYS A 129 -19.01 -2.23 29.96
N GLY A 130 -19.46 -2.72 28.80
CA GLY A 130 -20.85 -2.64 28.39
C GLY A 130 -21.81 -3.33 29.37
N ARG A 131 -21.40 -4.45 29.97
CA ARG A 131 -22.15 -5.12 31.05
C ARG A 131 -22.30 -4.25 32.30
N LEU A 132 -21.29 -3.46 32.67
CA LEU A 132 -21.39 -2.53 33.80
C LEU A 132 -22.35 -1.38 33.51
N MET A 133 -22.55 -1.04 32.23
CA MET A 133 -23.41 0.06 31.81
C MET A 133 -24.88 -0.33 31.65
N ASN A 134 -25.19 -1.63 31.61
CA ASN A 134 -26.56 -2.12 31.73
C ASN A 134 -26.94 -2.19 33.20
N ASN A 135 -27.77 -1.23 33.61
CA ASN A 135 -28.34 -1.24 34.94
C ASN A 135 -29.10 -2.56 35.16
N HIS A 136 -29.03 -3.12 36.37
CA HIS A 136 -29.78 -4.30 36.80
C HIS A 136 -31.31 -4.12 36.75
N LEU A 137 -31.82 -2.98 36.31
CA LEU A 137 -33.24 -2.75 36.03
C LEU A 137 -33.56 -2.72 34.53
N GLN A 138 -32.54 -2.67 33.67
CA GLN A 138 -32.66 -2.65 32.19
C GLN A 138 -32.60 -4.07 31.61
N HIS A 139 -33.40 -4.98 32.14
CA HIS A 139 -33.36 -6.41 31.76
C HIS A 139 -34.07 -6.78 30.43
N GLN A 140 -34.48 -5.79 29.64
CA GLN A 140 -35.19 -6.01 28.38
C GLN A 140 -34.80 -4.95 27.33
N MET A 141 -33.53 -4.86 27.00
CA MET A 141 -33.08 -4.05 25.86
C MET A 141 -32.99 -4.91 24.60
N SER A 142 -33.40 -4.35 23.47
CA SER A 142 -33.22 -5.01 22.17
C SER A 142 -31.73 -5.02 21.78
N PRO A 143 -31.28 -5.98 20.95
CA PRO A 143 -29.90 -6.00 20.47
C PRO A 143 -29.55 -4.74 19.68
N GLU A 144 -30.49 -4.13 18.96
CA GLU A 144 -30.26 -2.87 18.26
C GLU A 144 -29.99 -1.72 19.24
N THR A 145 -30.77 -1.63 20.31
CA THR A 145 -30.60 -0.61 21.36
C THR A 145 -29.27 -0.80 22.08
N PHE A 146 -28.86 -2.05 22.30
CA PHE A 146 -27.56 -2.37 22.89
C PHE A 146 -26.40 -1.93 21.98
N CYS A 147 -26.43 -2.31 20.71
CA CYS A 147 -25.41 -1.90 19.73
C CYS A 147 -25.34 -0.37 19.60
N ALA A 148 -26.48 0.32 19.53
CA ALA A 148 -26.53 1.77 19.45
C ALA A 148 -25.89 2.43 20.68
N LYS A 149 -26.20 1.93 21.89
CA LYS A 149 -25.61 2.44 23.14
C LYS A 149 -24.10 2.20 23.20
N MET A 150 -23.62 1.04 22.75
CA MET A 150 -22.17 0.75 22.70
C MET A 150 -21.44 1.62 21.65
N ALA A 151 -22.03 1.83 20.48
CA ALA A 151 -21.48 2.70 19.45
C ALA A 151 -21.38 4.16 19.93
N LEU A 152 -22.45 4.68 20.52
CA LEU A 152 -22.46 6.04 21.10
C LEU A 152 -21.40 6.19 22.18
N GLN A 153 -21.22 5.18 23.04
CA GLN A 153 -20.16 5.21 24.05
C GLN A 153 -18.77 5.20 23.43
N SER A 154 -18.54 4.39 22.39
CA SER A 154 -17.26 4.33 21.67
C SER A 154 -16.90 5.67 21.01
N TRP A 155 -17.91 6.44 20.61
CA TRP A 155 -17.71 7.75 19.99
C TRP A 155 -17.64 8.90 20.99
N PHE A 156 -18.18 8.76 22.20
CA PHE A 156 -18.18 9.81 23.21
C PHE A 156 -16.74 10.21 23.59
N GLU A 157 -16.48 11.51 23.72
CA GLU A 157 -15.14 12.12 23.90
C GLU A 157 -14.14 11.89 22.76
N THR A 158 -14.58 11.35 21.61
CA THR A 158 -13.76 11.27 20.40
C THR A 158 -13.98 12.49 19.51
N PRO A 159 -13.13 12.74 18.50
CA PRO A 159 -13.38 13.80 17.52
C PRO A 159 -14.70 13.67 16.76
N VAL A 160 -15.31 12.47 16.75
CA VAL A 160 -16.59 12.16 16.09
C VAL A 160 -17.78 12.63 16.93
N LEU A 161 -17.69 12.51 18.27
CA LEU A 161 -18.74 12.94 19.19
C LEU A 161 -18.10 13.50 20.47
N ARG A 162 -17.90 14.82 20.50
CA ARG A 162 -17.21 15.49 21.60
C ARG A 162 -18.13 15.72 22.78
N ASP A 163 -19.36 16.14 22.49
CA ASP A 163 -20.35 16.45 23.51
C ASP A 163 -21.76 16.01 23.08
N VAL A 164 -22.66 15.86 24.05
CA VAL A 164 -24.07 15.54 23.82
C VAL A 164 -24.81 16.66 23.08
N ASP A 165 -24.35 17.91 23.22
CA ASP A 165 -24.91 19.06 22.52
C ASP A 165 -24.74 18.95 20.99
N ASP A 166 -23.69 18.26 20.52
CA ASP A 166 -23.49 17.97 19.09
C ASP A 166 -24.60 17.04 18.56
N VAL A 167 -25.07 16.09 19.38
CA VAL A 167 -26.20 15.22 19.01
C VAL A 167 -27.52 15.97 19.07
N ALA A 168 -27.71 16.79 20.11
CA ALA A 168 -28.91 17.58 20.29
C ALA A 168 -29.12 18.52 19.09
N SER A 169 -28.07 19.23 18.67
CA SER A 169 -28.10 20.09 17.50
C SER A 169 -28.35 19.35 16.17
N LEU A 170 -27.78 18.15 16.00
CA LEU A 170 -28.07 17.28 14.84
C LEU A 170 -29.54 16.86 14.81
N LEU A 171 -30.11 16.49 15.96
CA LEU A 171 -31.51 16.09 16.07
C LEU A 171 -32.45 17.28 15.83
N GLU A 172 -32.16 18.43 16.42
CA GLU A 172 -32.94 19.66 16.21
C GLU A 172 -32.92 20.10 14.74
N GLY A 173 -31.79 19.98 14.05
CA GLY A 173 -31.68 20.25 12.62
C GLY A 173 -32.48 19.28 11.73
N ASN A 174 -32.61 18.02 12.16
CA ASN A 174 -33.39 17.01 11.44
C ASN A 174 -34.90 17.08 11.73
N VAL A 175 -35.29 17.52 12.93
CA VAL A 175 -36.71 17.69 13.31
C VAL A 175 -37.37 18.81 12.48
N LEU A 176 -36.61 19.81 12.02
CA LEU A 176 -37.13 20.84 11.10
C LEU A 176 -37.46 20.32 9.68
N ASN A 177 -36.98 19.12 9.31
CA ASN A 177 -37.24 18.49 8.01
C ASN A 177 -38.28 17.36 8.07
N CYS A 178 -38.74 16.97 9.25
CA CYS A 178 -39.80 15.97 9.42
C CYS A 178 -41.09 16.67 9.87
N THR A 179 -41.83 17.24 8.92
CA THR A 179 -43.24 17.57 9.17
C THR A 179 -44.02 16.27 9.41
N PRO A 180 -44.99 16.26 10.34
CA PRO A 180 -45.78 15.06 10.63
C PRO A 180 -46.54 14.63 9.37
N ILE A 181 -46.51 13.33 9.06
CA ILE A 181 -47.50 12.72 8.18
C ILE A 181 -48.82 12.79 8.96
N ASP A 182 -49.73 13.66 8.51
CA ASP A 182 -51.09 13.76 9.02
C ASP A 182 -51.77 12.37 8.94
N LEU A 183 -52.39 12.00 10.06
CA LEU A 183 -53.19 10.78 10.27
C LEU A 183 -54.34 10.64 9.28
#